data_AF-A0A7Z2JBJ2-F1
#
_entry.id   AF-A0A7Z2JBJ2-F1
#
_cell.length_a   1.000
_cell.length_b   1.000
_cell.length_c   1.000
_cell.angle_alpha   90.00
_cell.angle_beta   90.00
_cell.angle_gamma   90.00
#
_symmetry.space_group_name_H-M   'P 1'
#
loop_
_entity.id
_entity.type
_entity.pdbx_description
1 polymer ?
#
loop_
_entity_poly.entity_id
_entity_poly.type
_entity_poly.pdbx_seq_one_letter_code
_entity_poly.pdbx_strand_id
1 'polypeptide(L)'
;MTTVLKFIHLAAIAIWSGGLIVLPFLFWQRRALPVGPELDRLHRITRLVYVELTSPAAFVAIASGTALIFLQATFVEWFSVKMVLVGIMAMLHVLAGLVLHHLFLPEGHFSRVASIALATAYVFVIVAIIWVVLAKPHIPSSTFAPHLFEPGGLSRWLHQSFGETRMPTP
;
A
#
# COMPACT_ATOMS: atom_id res chain seq x y z
N MET A 1 -14.09 12.64 21.03
CA MET A 1 -13.54 11.30 20.69
C MET A 1 -12.88 11.24 19.31
N THR A 2 -13.42 11.83 18.25
CA THR A 2 -12.86 11.72 16.88
C THR A 2 -11.49 12.39 16.67
N THR A 3 -11.15 13.45 17.41
CA THR A 3 -9.85 14.15 17.28
C THR A 3 -8.66 13.28 17.65
N VAL A 4 -8.75 12.53 18.75
CA VAL A 4 -7.67 11.63 19.19
C VAL A 4 -7.47 10.52 18.17
N LEU A 5 -8.56 9.94 17.65
CA LEU A 5 -8.47 8.89 16.62
C LEU A 5 -7.83 9.42 15.33
N LYS A 6 -8.18 10.65 14.91
CA LYS A 6 -7.53 11.31 13.76
C LYS A 6 -6.04 11.51 14.00
N PHE A 7 -5.65 11.93 15.21
CA PHE A 7 -4.25 12.09 15.57
C PHE A 7 -3.48 10.76 15.52
N ILE A 8 -4.04 9.71 16.13
CA ILE A 8 -3.46 8.36 16.09
C ILE A 8 -3.31 7.88 14.63
N HIS A 9 -4.34 8.07 13.81
CA HIS A 9 -4.31 7.69 12.41
C HIS A 9 -3.21 8.43 11.64
N LEU A 10 -3.11 9.76 11.83
CA LEU A 10 -2.11 10.58 11.14
C LEU A 10 -0.68 10.23 11.59
N ALA A 11 -0.48 10.02 12.88
CA ALA A 11 0.80 9.60 13.43
C ALA A 11 1.21 8.21 12.90
N ALA A 12 0.28 7.27 12.88
CA ALA A 12 0.51 5.93 12.35
C ALA A 12 0.85 5.96 10.85
N ILE A 13 0.12 6.75 10.05
CA ILE A 13 0.46 6.96 8.63
C ILE A 13 1.84 7.59 8.48
N ALA A 14 2.18 8.60 9.28
CA ALA A 14 3.48 9.25 9.18
C ALA A 14 4.64 8.28 9.48
N ILE A 15 4.50 7.47 10.53
CA ILE A 15 5.50 6.44 10.88
C ILE A 15 5.57 5.38 9.79
N TRP A 16 4.43 4.92 9.28
CA TRP A 16 4.37 3.91 8.22
C TRP A 16 5.02 4.41 6.92
N SER A 17 4.66 5.61 6.47
CA SER A 17 5.22 6.26 5.29
C SER A 17 6.73 6.52 5.45
N GLY A 18 7.16 7.02 6.60
CA GLY A 18 8.58 7.24 6.89
C GLY A 18 9.39 5.95 6.88
N GLY A 19 8.86 4.89 7.49
CA GLY A 19 9.46 3.55 7.48
C GLY A 19 9.63 3.01 6.06
N LEU A 20 8.60 3.11 5.22
CA LEU A 20 8.69 2.71 3.81
C LEU A 20 9.75 3.50 3.05
N ILE A 21 9.85 4.81 3.22
CA ILE A 21 10.85 5.64 2.54
C ILE A 21 12.28 5.27 2.96
N VAL A 22 12.49 4.89 4.23
CA VAL A 22 13.82 4.53 4.76
C VAL A 22 14.31 3.17 4.24
N LEU A 23 13.42 2.20 4.00
CA LEU A 23 13.82 0.84 3.63
C LEU A 23 14.66 0.73 2.34
N PRO A 24 14.29 1.37 1.21
CA PRO A 24 15.09 1.35 -0.01
C PRO A 24 16.48 1.95 0.19
N PHE A 25 16.63 2.91 1.11
CA PHE A 25 17.93 3.48 1.45
C PHE A 25 18.80 2.46 2.21
N LEU A 26 18.21 1.70 3.14
CA LEU A 26 18.90 0.60 3.82
C LEU A 26 19.27 -0.54 2.86
N PHE A 27 18.39 -0.86 1.90
CA PHE A 27 18.66 -1.85 0.84
C PHE A 27 19.81 -1.41 -0.07
N TRP A 28 19.90 -0.11 -0.35
CA TRP A 28 21.02 0.48 -1.07
C TRP A 28 22.34 0.33 -0.31
N GLN A 29 22.35 0.63 0.99
CA GLN A 29 23.54 0.53 1.84
C GLN A 29 24.08 -0.91 1.92
N ARG A 30 23.19 -1.91 1.93
CA ARG A 30 23.56 -3.33 1.92
C ARG A 30 24.46 -3.72 0.74
N ARG A 31 24.36 -3.05 -0.41
CA ARG A 31 25.19 -3.35 -1.59
C ARG A 31 26.66 -2.97 -1.42
N ALA A 32 26.95 -2.01 -0.54
CA ALA A 32 28.30 -1.49 -0.32
C ALA A 32 29.07 -2.23 0.79
N LEU A 33 28.40 -3.11 1.54
CA LEU A 33 28.98 -3.78 2.70
C LEU A 33 29.34 -5.24 2.38
N PRO A 34 30.59 -5.67 2.64
CA PRO A 34 30.97 -7.08 2.59
C PRO A 34 30.34 -7.86 3.76
N VAL A 35 30.37 -9.19 3.67
CA VAL A 35 29.91 -10.08 4.75
C VAL A 35 30.77 -9.83 6.00
N GLY A 36 30.11 -9.51 7.12
CA GLY A 36 30.79 -9.19 8.37
C GLY A 36 29.88 -8.48 9.40
N PRO A 37 30.46 -8.00 10.52
CA PRO A 37 29.71 -7.43 11.63
C PRO A 37 28.85 -6.21 11.25
N GLU A 38 29.27 -5.44 10.25
CA GLU A 38 28.54 -4.27 9.74
C GLU A 38 27.26 -4.67 9.00
N LEU A 39 27.30 -5.78 8.24
CA LEU A 39 26.14 -6.32 7.54
C LEU A 39 25.09 -6.82 8.56
N ASP A 40 25.52 -7.49 9.62
CA ASP A 40 24.63 -7.96 10.69
C ASP A 40 23.97 -6.79 11.44
N ARG A 41 24.71 -5.70 11.66
CA ARG A 41 24.17 -4.46 12.23
C ARG A 41 23.12 -3.84 11.32
N LEU A 42 23.41 -3.75 10.02
CA LEU A 42 22.45 -3.24 9.03
C LEU A 42 21.19 -4.12 8.95
N HIS A 43 21.35 -5.44 8.97
CA HIS A 43 20.21 -6.37 9.01
C HIS A 43 19.35 -6.11 10.24
N ARG A 44 19.97 -6.01 11.43
CA ARG A 44 19.24 -5.76 12.68
C ARG A 44 18.46 -4.44 12.65
N ILE A 45 19.09 -3.36 12.16
CA ILE A 45 18.43 -2.06 12.01
C ILE A 45 17.29 -2.14 10.99
N THR A 46 17.50 -2.79 9.86
CA THR A 46 16.48 -2.91 8.81
C THR A 46 15.29 -3.72 9.32
N ARG A 47 15.54 -4.81 10.05
CA ARG A 47 14.51 -5.63 10.69
C ARG A 47 13.77 -4.85 11.77
N LEU A 48 14.47 -4.08 12.61
CA LEU A 48 13.86 -3.19 13.60
C LEU A 48 12.89 -2.20 12.92
N VAL A 49 13.36 -1.49 11.90
CA VAL A 49 12.54 -0.51 11.17
C VAL A 49 11.34 -1.19 10.53
N TYR A 50 11.50 -2.34 9.88
CA TYR A 50 10.40 -3.00 9.19
C TYR A 50 9.39 -3.67 10.14
N VAL A 51 9.87 -4.52 11.05
CA VAL A 51 9.04 -5.40 11.88
C VAL A 51 8.49 -4.66 13.09
N GLU A 52 9.33 -3.88 13.78
CA GLU A 52 8.97 -3.29 15.08
C GLU A 52 8.38 -1.88 14.95
N LEU A 53 8.63 -1.16 13.86
CA LEU A 53 8.10 0.18 13.65
C LEU A 53 7.07 0.24 12.51
N THR A 54 7.50 -0.11 11.29
CA THR A 54 6.70 0.13 10.08
C THR A 54 5.46 -0.77 10.04
N SER A 55 5.61 -2.06 10.35
CA SER A 55 4.50 -3.01 10.33
C SER A 55 3.40 -2.71 11.36
N PRO A 56 3.69 -2.50 12.67
CA PRO A 56 2.64 -2.14 13.62
C PRO A 56 2.00 -0.78 13.29
N ALA A 57 2.78 0.19 12.81
CA ALA A 57 2.23 1.45 12.33
C ALA A 57 1.25 1.27 11.16
N ALA A 58 1.53 0.36 10.22
CA ALA A 58 0.62 0.02 9.13
C ALA A 58 -0.71 -0.54 9.65
N PHE A 59 -0.67 -1.49 10.59
CA PHE A 59 -1.88 -2.04 11.21
C PHE A 59 -2.69 -0.97 11.94
N VAL A 60 -2.04 -0.12 12.74
CA VAL A 60 -2.71 0.98 13.45
C VAL A 60 -3.32 1.98 12.46
N ALA A 61 -2.60 2.33 11.39
CA ALA A 61 -3.09 3.25 10.36
C ALA A 61 -4.33 2.70 9.65
N ILE A 62 -4.32 1.42 9.26
CA ILE A 62 -5.46 0.77 8.59
C ILE A 62 -6.64 0.64 9.55
N ALA A 63 -6.43 0.13 10.77
CA ALA A 63 -7.51 -0.06 11.74
C ALA A 63 -8.17 1.27 12.14
N SER A 64 -7.36 2.29 12.46
CA SER A 64 -7.86 3.63 12.79
C SER A 64 -8.52 4.31 11.58
N GLY A 65 -7.98 4.10 10.37
CA GLY A 65 -8.55 4.58 9.13
C GLY A 65 -9.94 4.01 8.90
N THR A 66 -10.07 2.69 9.02
CA THR A 66 -11.35 1.97 8.92
C THR A 66 -12.35 2.46 9.97
N ALA A 67 -11.94 2.60 11.23
CA ALA A 67 -12.81 3.14 12.27
C ALA A 67 -13.30 4.56 11.95
N LEU A 68 -12.44 5.43 11.37
CA LEU A 68 -12.82 6.77 10.95
C LEU A 68 -13.85 6.80 9.82
N ILE A 69 -13.92 5.76 8.98
CA ILE A 69 -14.95 5.63 7.93
C ILE A 69 -16.33 5.52 8.57
N PHE A 70 -16.49 4.56 9.47
CA PHE A 70 -17.75 4.29 10.13
C PHE A 70 -18.20 5.46 11.03
N LEU A 71 -17.25 6.12 11.69
CA LEU A 71 -17.55 7.24 12.59
C LEU A 71 -17.94 8.53 11.87
N GLN A 72 -17.52 8.74 10.61
CA GLN A 72 -17.78 9.99 9.88
C GLN A 72 -18.78 9.83 8.72
N ALA A 73 -19.27 8.61 8.45
CA ALA A 73 -20.23 8.30 7.39
C ALA A 73 -19.88 8.93 6.02
N THR A 74 -18.59 9.12 5.74
CA THR A 74 -18.12 9.90 4.59
C THR A 74 -17.94 8.99 3.38
N PHE A 75 -19.06 8.58 2.78
CA PHE A 75 -19.09 7.79 1.55
C PHE A 75 -19.08 8.70 0.32
N VAL A 76 -17.96 9.40 0.12
CA VAL A 76 -17.79 10.30 -1.03
C VAL A 76 -16.76 9.70 -1.98
N GLU A 77 -16.88 9.92 -3.28
CA GLU A 77 -16.10 9.28 -4.33
C GLU A 77 -14.57 9.41 -4.15
N TRP A 78 -14.09 10.57 -3.68
CA TRP A 78 -12.66 10.79 -3.40
C TRP A 78 -12.12 9.88 -2.30
N PHE A 79 -12.99 9.42 -1.39
CA PHE A 79 -12.62 8.50 -0.33
C PHE A 79 -12.26 7.12 -0.90
N SER A 80 -13.00 6.63 -1.88
CA SER A 80 -12.70 5.36 -2.58
C SER A 80 -11.33 5.40 -3.24
N VAL A 81 -10.96 6.53 -3.88
CA VAL A 81 -9.63 6.73 -4.47
C VAL A 81 -8.54 6.66 -3.40
N LYS A 82 -8.74 7.32 -2.26
CA LYS A 82 -7.80 7.22 -1.12
C LYS A 82 -7.62 5.76 -0.69
N MET A 83 -8.69 4.98 -0.62
CA MET A 83 -8.62 3.58 -0.19
C MET A 83 -7.83 2.70 -1.17
N VAL A 84 -8.00 2.90 -2.48
CA VAL A 84 -7.19 2.22 -3.50
C VAL A 84 -5.71 2.55 -3.31
N LEU A 85 -5.36 3.83 -3.12
CA LEU A 85 -3.98 4.26 -2.90
C LEU A 85 -3.39 3.68 -1.61
N VAL A 86 -4.16 3.65 -0.52
CA VAL A 86 -3.73 3.00 0.74
C VAL A 86 -3.55 1.49 0.54
N GLY A 87 -4.41 0.84 -0.26
CA GLY A 87 -4.26 -0.55 -0.65
C GLY A 87 -2.98 -0.81 -1.45
N ILE A 88 -2.63 0.07 -2.38
CA ILE A 88 -1.35 0.02 -3.11
C ILE A 88 -0.19 0.20 -2.12
N MET A 89 -0.28 1.14 -1.17
CA MET A 89 0.75 1.34 -0.15
C MET A 89 0.94 0.09 0.74
N ALA A 90 -0.15 -0.61 1.08
CA ALA A 90 -0.11 -1.88 1.79
C ALA A 90 0.54 -3.00 0.96
N MET A 91 0.21 -3.10 -0.33
CA MET A 91 0.87 -4.05 -1.24
C MET A 91 2.37 -3.79 -1.33
N LEU A 92 2.75 -2.53 -1.45
CA LEU A 92 4.13 -2.05 -1.48
C LEU A 92 4.89 -2.32 -0.17
N HIS A 93 4.19 -2.32 0.97
CA HIS A 93 4.73 -2.73 2.27
C HIS A 93 5.02 -4.24 2.35
N VAL A 94 4.12 -5.06 1.80
CA VAL A 94 4.33 -6.52 1.71
C VAL A 94 5.51 -6.83 0.78
N LEU A 95 5.59 -6.15 -0.37
CA LEU A 95 6.72 -6.26 -1.29
C LEU A 95 8.04 -5.91 -0.58
N ALA A 96 8.05 -4.87 0.26
CA ALA A 96 9.22 -4.50 1.06
C ALA A 96 9.68 -5.65 1.96
N GLY A 97 8.75 -6.36 2.60
CA GLY A 97 9.03 -7.52 3.44
C GLY A 97 9.59 -8.71 2.67
N LEU A 98 9.04 -8.96 1.48
CA LEU A 98 9.56 -10.00 0.57
C LEU A 98 10.99 -9.67 0.12
N VAL A 99 11.25 -8.41 -0.27
CA VAL A 99 12.58 -7.94 -0.63
C VAL A 99 13.53 -8.05 0.55
N LEU A 100 13.11 -7.64 1.75
CA LEU A 100 13.91 -7.76 2.97
C LEU A 100 14.35 -9.20 3.21
N HIS A 101 13.40 -10.14 3.16
CA HIS A 101 13.69 -11.57 3.34
C HIS A 101 14.66 -12.09 2.28
N HIS A 102 14.47 -11.73 1.02
CA HIS A 102 15.31 -12.21 -0.08
C HIS A 102 16.71 -11.57 -0.09
N LEU A 103 16.82 -10.31 0.34
CA LEU A 103 18.06 -9.53 0.30
C LEU A 103 19.14 -10.05 1.24
N PHE A 104 18.73 -10.67 2.34
CA PHE A 104 19.64 -11.19 3.36
C PHE A 104 19.89 -12.69 3.25
N LEU A 105 19.43 -13.32 2.17
CA LEU A 105 19.90 -14.66 1.78
C LEU A 105 21.34 -14.57 1.23
N PRO A 106 22.14 -15.66 1.30
CA PRO A 106 23.54 -15.68 0.83
C PRO A 106 23.72 -15.23 -0.62
N GLU A 107 22.74 -15.52 -1.49
CA GLU A 107 22.74 -15.22 -2.92
C GLU A 107 21.93 -13.95 -3.27
N GLY A 108 21.31 -13.31 -2.28
CA GLY A 108 20.41 -12.18 -2.51
C GLY A 108 21.14 -11.02 -3.16
N HIS A 109 20.69 -10.56 -4.32
CA HIS A 109 21.18 -9.33 -4.93
C HIS A 109 20.01 -8.42 -5.26
N PHE A 110 20.03 -7.21 -4.73
CA PHE A 110 19.04 -6.21 -5.10
C PHE A 110 19.64 -5.24 -6.09
N SER A 111 18.97 -4.98 -7.21
CA SER A 111 19.47 -4.05 -8.23
C SER A 111 19.34 -2.60 -7.76
N ARG A 112 20.26 -1.73 -8.21
CA ARG A 112 20.15 -0.26 -8.04
C ARG A 112 18.81 0.23 -8.54
N VAL A 113 18.45 -0.25 -9.72
CA VAL A 113 17.23 0.16 -10.42
C VAL A 113 16.02 -0.27 -9.62
N ALA A 114 16.02 -1.49 -9.04
CA ALA A 114 14.93 -1.97 -8.20
C ALA A 114 14.77 -1.12 -6.92
N SER A 115 15.87 -0.73 -6.29
CA SER A 115 15.86 0.13 -5.09
C SER A 115 15.32 1.52 -5.38
N ILE A 116 15.74 2.13 -6.49
CA ILE A 116 15.25 3.43 -6.92
C ILE A 116 13.78 3.33 -7.32
N ALA A 117 13.39 2.30 -8.08
CA ALA A 117 12.01 2.08 -8.48
C ALA A 117 11.09 1.92 -7.27
N LEU A 118 11.51 1.17 -6.25
CA LEU A 118 10.76 0.97 -5.02
C LEU A 118 10.62 2.28 -4.21
N ALA A 119 11.70 3.04 -4.07
CA ALA A 119 11.68 4.36 -3.43
C ALA A 119 10.74 5.33 -4.16
N THR A 120 10.84 5.40 -5.48
CA THR A 120 9.99 6.25 -6.33
C THR A 120 8.52 5.84 -6.20
N ALA A 121 8.22 4.54 -6.20
CA ALA A 121 6.86 4.04 -6.01
C ALA A 121 6.29 4.46 -4.66
N TYR A 122 7.07 4.38 -3.57
CA TYR A 122 6.63 4.84 -2.25
C TYR A 122 6.35 6.34 -2.22
N VAL A 123 7.29 7.15 -2.69
CA VAL A 123 7.12 8.62 -2.72
C VAL A 123 5.91 9.00 -3.58
N PHE A 124 5.76 8.39 -4.74
CA PHE A 124 4.64 8.65 -5.64
C PHE A 124 3.29 8.34 -4.97
N VAL A 125 3.15 7.16 -4.35
CA VAL A 125 1.90 6.77 -3.68
C VAL A 125 1.60 7.68 -2.49
N ILE A 126 2.61 8.03 -1.67
CA ILE A 126 2.43 8.92 -0.52
C ILE A 126 2.00 10.33 -0.98
N VAL A 127 2.65 10.88 -2.00
CA VAL A 127 2.29 12.18 -2.58
C VAL A 127 0.89 12.14 -3.17
N ALA A 128 0.52 11.06 -3.88
CA ALA A 128 -0.83 10.87 -4.41
C ALA A 128 -1.88 10.83 -3.29
N ILE A 129 -1.61 10.14 -2.18
CA ILE A 129 -2.51 10.11 -1.02
C ILE A 129 -2.70 11.51 -0.44
N ILE A 130 -1.60 12.24 -0.21
CA ILE A 130 -1.65 13.60 0.32
C ILE A 130 -2.42 14.52 -0.62
N TRP A 131 -2.14 14.43 -1.92
CA TRP A 131 -2.84 15.20 -2.95
C TRP A 131 -4.35 14.93 -2.93
N VAL A 132 -4.76 13.67 -2.93
CA VAL A 132 -6.20 13.30 -2.90
C VAL A 132 -6.89 13.82 -1.63
N VAL A 133 -6.22 13.70 -0.47
CA VAL A 133 -6.76 14.19 0.81
C VAL A 133 -6.89 15.71 0.84
N LEU A 134 -5.94 16.43 0.22
CA LEU A 134 -5.90 17.90 0.25
C LEU A 134 -6.79 18.52 -0.82
N ALA A 135 -6.74 18.01 -2.05
CA ALA A 135 -7.50 18.51 -3.18
C ALA A 135 -8.99 18.15 -3.09
N LYS A 136 -9.34 17.08 -2.35
CA LYS A 136 -10.72 16.54 -2.24
C LYS A 136 -11.45 16.61 -3.59
N PRO A 137 -10.93 15.93 -4.62
CA PRO A 137 -11.42 16.10 -5.97
C PRO A 137 -12.90 15.72 -6.05
N HIS A 138 -13.71 16.61 -6.58
CA HIS A 138 -15.11 16.33 -6.89
C HIS A 138 -15.14 15.51 -8.17
N ILE A 139 -15.05 14.19 -8.04
CA ILE A 139 -15.09 13.25 -9.16
C ILE A 139 -16.53 12.74 -9.24
N PRO A 140 -17.33 13.12 -10.26
CA PRO A 140 -18.64 12.51 -10.47
C PRO A 140 -18.48 11.01 -10.70
N SER A 141 -19.18 10.19 -9.92
CA SER A 141 -19.18 8.72 -10.02
C SER A 141 -19.60 8.21 -11.41
N SER A 142 -20.33 9.03 -12.18
CA SER A 142 -20.71 8.76 -13.58
C SER A 142 -19.54 8.71 -14.57
N THR A 143 -18.38 9.30 -14.23
CA THR A 143 -17.22 9.37 -15.14
C THR A 143 -16.27 8.19 -14.99
N PHE A 144 -16.19 7.57 -13.80
CA PHE A 144 -15.17 6.54 -13.50
C PHE A 144 -15.64 5.11 -13.74
N ALA A 145 -16.91 4.79 -13.49
CA ALA A 145 -17.40 3.42 -13.63
C ALA A 145 -18.94 3.31 -13.69
N PRO A 146 -19.58 3.80 -14.76
CA PRO A 146 -21.05 3.75 -14.89
C PRO A 146 -21.59 2.31 -14.78
N HIS A 147 -20.82 1.30 -15.20
CA HIS A 147 -21.28 -0.10 -15.23
C HIS A 147 -20.94 -0.93 -13.97
N LEU A 148 -20.05 -0.47 -13.09
CA LEU A 148 -19.72 -1.20 -11.83
C LEU A 148 -20.76 -0.96 -10.73
N PHE A 149 -21.46 0.18 -10.79
CA PHE A 149 -22.48 0.56 -9.81
C PHE A 149 -23.91 0.45 -10.36
N GLU A 150 -24.09 -0.12 -11.56
CA GLU A 150 -25.42 -0.48 -12.08
C GLU A 150 -25.97 -1.68 -11.28
N PRO A 151 -27.15 -1.55 -10.62
CA PRO A 151 -27.77 -2.69 -9.98
C PRO A 151 -28.06 -3.78 -11.03
N GLY A 152 -27.48 -4.97 -10.84
CA GLY A 152 -27.60 -6.11 -11.78
C GLY A 152 -26.47 -6.26 -12.81
N GLY A 153 -25.41 -5.44 -12.76
CA GLY A 153 -24.24 -5.58 -13.65
C GLY A 153 -23.51 -6.93 -13.54
N LEU A 154 -23.34 -7.43 -12.31
CA LEU A 154 -22.72 -8.74 -12.03
C LEU A 154 -23.53 -9.93 -12.59
N SER A 155 -24.86 -9.87 -12.55
CA SER A 155 -25.73 -10.91 -13.11
C SER A 155 -25.63 -10.98 -14.63
N ARG A 156 -25.58 -9.83 -15.31
CA ARG A 156 -25.34 -9.77 -16.77
C ARG A 156 -23.98 -10.34 -17.16
N TRP A 157 -22.93 -9.99 -16.42
CA TRP A 157 -21.58 -10.50 -16.67
C TRP A 157 -21.51 -12.02 -16.48
N LEU A 158 -22.08 -12.54 -15.38
CA LEU A 158 -22.18 -13.98 -15.14
C LEU A 158 -22.94 -14.71 -16.26
N HIS A 159 -24.08 -14.17 -16.71
CA HIS A 159 -24.84 -14.77 -17.81
C HIS A 159 -24.09 -14.79 -19.15
N GLN A 160 -23.26 -13.78 -19.43
CA GLN A 160 -22.42 -13.76 -20.63
C GLN A 160 -21.27 -14.78 -20.54
N SER A 161 -20.55 -14.82 -19.41
CA SER A 161 -19.40 -15.74 -19.24
C SER A 161 -19.82 -17.22 -19.18
N PHE A 162 -20.99 -17.53 -18.63
CA PHE A 162 -21.53 -18.89 -18.59
C PHE A 162 -22.48 -19.22 -19.76
N GLY A 163 -22.80 -18.25 -20.62
CA GLY A 163 -23.66 -18.43 -21.81
C GLY A 163 -22.93 -19.01 -23.02
N GLU A 164 -21.62 -18.75 -23.15
CA GLU A 164 -20.79 -19.27 -24.26
C GLU A 164 -20.43 -20.76 -24.10
N THR A 165 -20.64 -21.36 -22.92
CA THR A 165 -20.46 -22.80 -22.67
C THR A 165 -21.75 -23.61 -22.87
N ARG A 166 -22.67 -23.15 -23.74
CA ARG A 166 -23.77 -24.00 -24.19
C ARG A 166 -23.27 -25.00 -25.24
N MET A 167 -23.30 -26.27 -24.83
CA MET A 167 -23.02 -27.48 -25.62
C MET A 167 -23.54 -27.40 -27.06
N PRO A 168 -22.79 -27.93 -28.05
CA PRO A 168 -23.33 -28.13 -29.39
C PRO A 168 -24.53 -29.08 -29.26
N THR A 169 -25.70 -28.59 -29.65
CA THR A 169 -26.89 -29.44 -29.77
C THR A 169 -26.64 -30.46 -30.89
N PRO A 170 -26.94 -31.75 -30.68
CA PRO A 170 -26.87 -32.77 -31.72
C PRO A 170 -27.89 -32.56 -32.83
#